data_AF-A0A523SLP3-F1
#
_entry.id   AF-A0A523SLP3-F1
#
_cell.length_a   1.000
_cell.length_b   1.000
_cell.length_c   1.000
_cell.angle_alpha   90.00
_cell.angle_beta   90.00
_cell.angle_gamma   90.00
#
_symmetry.space_group_name_H-M   'P 1'
#
loop_
_entity.id
_entity.type
_entity.pdbx_description
1 polymer ?
#
loop_
_entity_poly.entity_id
_entity_poly.type
_entity_poly.pdbx_seq_one_letter_code
_entity_poly.pdbx_strand_id
1 'polypeptide(L)'
;MNKLDQLLELIQNGTWHNLNQIAQTLNIPPDQLAKTAKTLTKQGILRYKPEAKQLKINPNWLFLTSQNKQDTNIEETTDEEQKPPVATLVIPPQKTVTIQNLQITNATKETPLELCIRILHKQTELAINKID
;
A
#
# COMPACT_ATOMS: atom_id res chain seq x y z
N MET A 1 -4.66 21.96 1.08
CA MET A 1 -4.25 20.88 2.01
C MET A 1 -5.11 20.95 3.26
N ASN A 2 -5.72 19.82 3.65
CA ASN A 2 -6.55 19.77 4.85
C ASN A 2 -5.64 19.70 6.10
N LYS A 3 -6.14 20.11 7.26
CA LYS A 3 -5.40 20.07 8.55
C LYS A 3 -4.96 18.65 8.91
N LEU A 4 -5.71 17.64 8.45
CA LEU A 4 -5.38 16.24 8.63
C LEU A 4 -4.20 15.79 7.74
N ASP A 5 -4.12 16.27 6.49
CA ASP A 5 -2.97 16.00 5.62
C ASP A 5 -1.69 16.57 6.23
N GLN A 6 -1.75 17.81 6.71
CA GLN A 6 -0.61 18.48 7.35
C GLN A 6 -0.17 17.74 8.63
N LEU A 7 -1.12 17.22 9.42
CA LEU A 7 -0.80 16.37 10.58
C LEU A 7 -0.05 15.11 10.16
N LEU A 8 -0.52 14.41 9.11
CA LEU A 8 0.09 13.19 8.61
C LEU A 8 1.49 13.44 8.04
N GLU A 9 1.71 14.57 7.37
CA GLU A 9 3.03 14.99 6.89
C GLU A 9 4.02 15.23 8.03
N LEU A 10 3.58 15.87 9.11
CA LEU A 10 4.46 16.13 10.26
C LEU A 10 4.93 14.84 10.94
N ILE A 11 4.12 13.78 10.89
CA ILE A 11 4.38 12.51 11.59
C ILE A 11 4.87 11.38 10.66
N GLN A 12 5.14 11.70 9.40
CA GLN A 12 5.47 10.73 8.35
C GLN A 12 6.79 9.99 8.58
N ASN A 13 7.69 10.54 9.39
CA ASN A 13 8.96 9.90 9.73
C ASN A 13 8.79 8.67 10.67
N GLY A 14 7.55 8.35 11.09
CA GLY A 14 7.28 7.21 11.94
C GLY A 14 7.89 7.32 13.34
N THR A 15 8.29 8.51 13.80
CA THR A 15 8.85 8.74 15.14
C THR A 15 7.81 9.34 16.09
N TRP A 16 8.19 9.53 17.35
CA TRP A 16 7.35 10.16 18.35
C TRP A 16 7.45 11.68 18.23
N HIS A 17 6.31 12.34 18.09
CA HIS A 17 6.20 13.79 18.00
C HIS A 17 5.43 14.36 19.17
N ASN A 18 5.83 15.56 19.63
CA ASN A 18 5.10 16.25 20.68
C ASN A 18 3.81 16.89 20.11
N LEU A 19 2.70 16.62 20.77
CA LEU A 19 1.38 17.12 20.40
C LEU A 19 1.31 18.64 20.45
N ASN A 20 1.98 19.29 21.40
CA ASN A 20 1.96 20.76 21.52
C ASN A 20 2.71 21.43 20.36
N GLN A 21 3.83 20.84 19.92
CA GLN A 21 4.60 21.35 18.78
C GLN A 21 3.76 21.24 17.50
N ILE A 22 3.12 20.09 17.28
CA ILE A 22 2.22 19.91 16.14
C ILE A 22 1.01 20.84 16.21
N ALA A 23 0.40 21.02 17.40
CA ALA A 23 -0.73 21.93 17.60
C ALA A 23 -0.37 23.38 17.24
N GLN A 24 0.83 23.83 17.60
CA GLN A 24 1.36 25.14 17.21
C GLN A 24 1.57 25.24 15.70
N THR A 25 2.19 24.23 15.09
CA THR A 25 2.43 24.22 13.63
C THR A 25 1.13 24.22 12.83
N LEU A 26 0.10 23.50 13.29
CA LEU A 26 -1.21 23.43 12.63
C LEU A 26 -2.15 24.59 13.02
N ASN A 27 -1.74 25.44 13.97
CA ASN A 27 -2.55 26.49 14.58
C ASN A 27 -3.93 25.96 15.07
N ILE A 28 -3.92 24.84 15.81
CA ILE A 28 -5.10 24.17 16.36
C ILE A 28 -4.97 24.13 17.88
N PRO A 29 -6.07 24.32 18.66
CA PRO A 29 -6.05 24.09 20.09
C PRO A 29 -5.54 22.68 20.45
N PRO A 30 -4.58 22.55 21.39
CA PRO A 30 -4.04 21.24 21.80
C PRO A 30 -5.11 20.24 22.24
N ASP A 31 -6.20 20.72 22.88
CA ASP A 31 -7.32 19.87 23.28
C ASP A 31 -8.08 19.27 22.10
N GLN A 32 -8.23 20.04 21.02
CA GLN A 32 -8.88 19.57 19.81
C GLN A 32 -8.00 18.53 19.11
N LEU A 33 -6.68 18.78 19.03
CA LEU A 33 -5.74 17.81 18.47
C LEU A 33 -5.66 16.53 19.32
N ALA A 34 -5.75 16.63 20.65
CA ALA A 34 -5.78 15.48 21.54
C ALA A 34 -7.05 14.63 21.36
N LYS A 35 -8.22 15.26 21.13
CA LYS A 35 -9.45 14.53 20.79
C LYS A 35 -9.30 13.77 19.48
N THR A 36 -8.78 14.43 18.43
CA THR A 36 -8.52 13.80 17.13
C THR A 36 -7.52 12.65 17.25
N ALA A 37 -6.41 12.85 17.99
CA ALA A 37 -5.41 11.82 18.22
C ALA A 37 -5.98 10.60 18.96
N LYS A 38 -6.85 10.80 19.96
CA LYS A 38 -7.56 9.72 20.65
C LYS A 38 -8.49 8.95 19.70
N THR A 39 -9.26 9.64 18.87
CA THR A 39 -10.13 8.99 17.87
C THR A 39 -9.33 8.16 16.88
N LEU A 40 -8.25 8.72 16.32
CA LEU A 40 -7.37 8.01 15.39
C LEU A 40 -6.61 6.85 16.05
N THR A 41 -6.34 6.95 17.35
CA THR A 41 -5.75 5.84 18.12
C THR A 41 -6.75 4.69 18.32
N LYS A 42 -8.03 4.99 18.56
CA LYS A 42 -9.09 3.96 18.64
C LYS A 42 -9.26 3.21 17.32
N GLN A 43 -9.05 3.88 16.19
CA GLN A 43 -9.06 3.29 14.85
C GLN A 43 -7.74 2.58 14.49
N GLY A 44 -6.74 2.58 15.39
CA GLY A 44 -5.44 1.94 15.16
C GLY A 44 -4.53 2.67 14.18
N ILE A 45 -4.92 3.88 13.72
CA ILE A 45 -4.17 4.70 12.76
C ILE A 45 -2.95 5.33 13.44
N LEU A 46 -3.13 5.82 14.66
CA LEU A 46 -2.07 6.45 15.46
C LEU A 46 -1.81 5.68 16.76
N ARG A 47 -0.64 5.91 17.35
CA ARG A 47 -0.34 5.61 18.75
C ARG A 47 -0.19 6.93 19.49
N TYR A 48 -1.10 7.20 20.41
CA TYR A 48 -1.07 8.39 21.26
C TYR A 48 -0.75 8.03 22.71
N LYS A 49 0.30 8.66 23.27
CA LYS A 49 0.67 8.59 24.69
C LYS A 49 0.22 9.87 25.37
N PRO A 50 -0.91 9.87 26.11
CA PRO A 50 -1.45 11.06 26.76
C PRO A 50 -0.52 11.62 27.84
N GLU A 51 0.20 10.74 28.57
CA GLU A 51 1.11 11.12 29.66
C GLU A 51 2.31 11.94 29.17
N ALA A 52 2.90 11.54 28.04
CA ALA A 52 4.03 12.23 27.43
C ALA A 52 3.60 13.33 26.43
N LYS A 53 2.29 13.48 26.18
CA LYS A 53 1.73 14.28 25.07
C LYS A 53 2.41 13.97 23.73
N GLN A 54 2.71 12.69 23.49
CA GLN A 54 3.41 12.25 22.29
C GLN A 54 2.50 11.44 21.39
N LEU A 55 2.65 11.60 20.08
CA LEU A 55 1.91 10.85 19.08
C LEU A 55 2.84 10.34 17.99
N LYS A 56 2.52 9.18 17.43
CA LYS A 56 3.26 8.51 16.36
C LYS A 56 2.28 7.83 15.43
N ILE A 57 2.55 7.82 14.13
CA ILE A 57 1.78 7.03 13.17
C ILE A 57 2.06 5.54 13.33
N ASN A 58 1.02 4.70 13.23
CA ASN A 58 1.20 3.26 13.21
C ASN A 58 1.88 2.87 11.88
N PRO A 59 2.95 2.04 11.88
CA PRO A 59 3.63 1.60 10.66
C PRO A 59 2.69 1.07 9.57
N ASN A 60 1.60 0.39 9.97
CA ASN A 60 0.60 -0.15 9.03
C ASN A 60 -0.17 0.94 8.26
N TRP A 61 -0.07 2.20 8.68
CA TRP A 61 -0.78 3.35 8.11
C TRP A 61 0.17 4.39 7.50
N LEU A 62 1.46 4.06 7.36
CA LEU A 62 2.48 4.95 6.78
C LEU A 62 2.18 5.31 5.31
N PHE A 63 1.39 4.48 4.62
CA PHE A 63 0.91 4.73 3.26
C PHE A 63 0.01 5.98 3.12
N LEU A 64 -0.59 6.46 4.21
CA LEU A 64 -1.39 7.70 4.21
C LEU A 64 -0.55 8.99 4.16
N THR A 65 0.78 8.89 4.28
CA THR A 65 1.67 10.05 4.39
C THR A 65 2.24 10.46 3.03
N SER A 66 2.61 11.72 2.87
CA SER A 66 3.06 12.29 1.59
C SER A 66 4.34 11.65 1.02
N GLN A 67 5.13 10.92 1.81
CA GLN A 67 6.23 10.10 1.28
C GLN A 67 5.77 8.96 0.36
N ASN A 68 4.51 8.51 0.46
CA ASN A 68 3.91 7.57 -0.48
C ASN A 68 3.07 8.25 -1.58
N LYS A 69 2.92 9.59 -1.57
CA LYS A 69 2.13 10.32 -2.57
C LYS A 69 2.89 10.59 -3.88
N GLN A 70 4.18 10.26 -3.98
CA GLN A 70 4.93 10.39 -5.23
C GLN A 70 4.59 9.31 -6.28
N ASP A 71 3.81 8.29 -5.91
CA ASP A 71 3.30 7.26 -6.83
C ASP A 71 1.78 7.34 -7.07
N THR A 72 1.11 8.44 -6.71
CA THR A 72 -0.35 8.57 -6.93
C THR A 72 -0.72 9.91 -7.54
N ASN A 73 -0.52 10.02 -8.86
CA ASN A 73 -1.54 10.64 -9.71
C ASN A 73 -2.72 9.66 -9.77
N ILE A 74 -3.61 9.71 -8.78
CA ILE A 74 -4.94 9.11 -8.91
C ILE A 74 -5.91 10.19 -8.45
N GLU A 75 -6.54 10.79 -9.45
CA GLU A 75 -7.70 11.65 -9.33
C GLU A 75 -8.83 10.88 -8.63
N GLU A 76 -9.63 11.60 -7.86
CA GLU A 76 -10.86 11.07 -7.25
C GLU A 76 -11.84 10.61 -8.34
N THR A 77 -11.87 9.33 -8.65
CA THR A 77 -12.99 8.69 -9.36
C THR A 77 -13.20 7.27 -8.85
N THR A 78 -14.35 7.04 -8.22
CA THR A 78 -15.17 5.81 -8.25
C THR A 78 -14.47 4.48 -8.61
N ASP A 79 -14.45 3.53 -7.67
CA ASP A 79 -14.27 2.09 -7.92
C ASP A 79 -13.18 1.72 -8.95
N GLU A 80 -11.90 1.87 -8.59
CA GLU A 80 -10.82 1.15 -9.28
C GLU A 80 -10.25 0.05 -8.39
N GLU A 81 -10.87 -1.12 -8.55
CA GLU A 81 -10.25 -2.42 -8.44
C GLU A 81 -8.74 -2.32 -8.67
N GLN A 82 -7.93 -2.53 -7.63
CA GLN A 82 -6.49 -2.72 -7.80
C GLN A 82 -6.33 -3.86 -8.80
N LYS A 83 -6.03 -3.54 -10.07
CA LYS A 83 -5.75 -4.57 -11.07
C LYS A 83 -4.66 -5.43 -10.46
N PRO A 84 -4.94 -6.70 -10.14
CA PRO A 84 -3.95 -7.55 -9.52
C PRO A 84 -2.73 -7.58 -10.44
N PRO A 85 -1.50 -7.78 -9.92
CA PRO A 85 -0.37 -8.08 -10.78
C PRO A 85 -0.75 -9.24 -11.69
N VAL A 86 -0.99 -8.93 -12.97
CA VAL A 86 -1.32 -9.89 -14.00
C VAL A 86 -0.12 -9.98 -14.91
N ALA A 87 0.51 -11.14 -14.94
CA ALA A 87 1.51 -11.45 -15.94
C ALA A 87 0.95 -12.55 -16.84
N THR A 88 1.04 -12.31 -18.14
CA THR A 88 0.77 -13.31 -19.17
C THR A 88 2.08 -13.69 -19.82
N LEU A 89 2.40 -14.98 -19.80
CA LEU A 89 3.62 -15.52 -20.41
C LEU A 89 3.24 -16.56 -21.46
N VAL A 90 3.59 -16.29 -22.71
CA VAL A 90 3.41 -17.27 -23.79
C VAL A 90 4.71 -18.04 -23.97
N ILE A 91 4.64 -19.35 -23.75
CA ILE A 91 5.78 -20.25 -23.89
C ILE A 91 5.56 -21.10 -25.15
N PRO A 92 6.40 -20.93 -26.20
CA PRO A 92 6.29 -21.74 -27.41
C PRO A 92 6.55 -23.23 -27.13
N PRO A 93 6.10 -24.13 -28.02
CA PRO A 93 6.33 -25.57 -27.88
C PRO A 93 7.81 -25.90 -27.71
N GLN A 94 8.13 -26.82 -26.81
CA GLN A 94 9.49 -27.28 -26.49
C GLN A 94 10.46 -26.17 -26.06
N LYS A 95 9.95 -25.01 -25.63
CA LYS A 95 10.77 -23.92 -25.08
C LYS A 95 10.67 -23.84 -23.57
N THR A 96 11.72 -23.27 -23.01
CA THR A 96 11.87 -23.06 -21.58
C THR A 96 12.08 -21.59 -21.30
N VAL A 97 11.47 -21.10 -20.24
CA VAL A 97 11.67 -19.78 -19.68
C VAL A 97 12.12 -19.93 -18.23
N THR A 98 13.11 -19.13 -17.84
CA THR A 98 13.64 -19.12 -16.47
C THR A 98 13.35 -17.76 -15.84
N ILE A 99 12.70 -17.76 -14.69
CA ILE A 99 12.37 -16.56 -13.91
C ILE A 99 13.00 -16.75 -12.52
N GLN A 100 14.05 -15.98 -12.21
CA GLN A 100 14.84 -16.16 -10.99
C GLN A 100 15.35 -17.62 -10.86
N ASN A 101 14.89 -18.36 -9.84
CA ASN A 101 15.20 -19.77 -9.60
C ASN A 101 14.11 -20.74 -10.11
N LEU A 102 13.10 -20.25 -10.82
CA LEU A 102 12.01 -21.06 -11.37
C LEU A 102 12.24 -21.32 -12.87
N GLN A 103 12.20 -22.59 -13.28
CA GLN A 103 12.30 -23.01 -14.67
C GLN A 103 10.95 -23.57 -15.13
N ILE A 104 10.40 -23.01 -16.20
CA ILE A 104 9.10 -23.39 -16.75
C ILE A 104 9.30 -23.85 -18.19
N THR A 105 8.90 -25.07 -18.51
CA THR A 105 9.06 -25.66 -19.85
C THR A 105 7.70 -26.03 -20.43
N ASN A 106 7.41 -25.55 -21.64
CA ASN A 106 6.31 -26.07 -22.42
C ASN A 106 6.72 -27.42 -23.03
N ALA A 107 6.28 -28.52 -22.43
CA ALA A 107 6.59 -29.89 -22.86
C ALA A 107 5.74 -30.36 -24.06
N THR A 108 4.79 -29.55 -24.54
CA THR A 108 3.97 -29.90 -25.70
C THR A 108 4.76 -29.71 -27.00
N LYS A 109 4.36 -30.43 -28.05
CA LYS A 109 5.07 -30.46 -29.34
C LYS A 109 4.67 -29.32 -30.29
N GLU A 110 3.40 -28.96 -30.28
CA GLU A 110 2.81 -28.09 -31.32
C GLU A 110 2.04 -26.91 -30.73
N THR A 111 1.55 -27.01 -29.50
CA THR A 111 0.67 -26.00 -28.91
C THR A 111 1.45 -25.00 -28.06
N PRO A 112 1.47 -23.70 -28.41
CA PRO A 112 1.92 -22.69 -27.46
C PRO A 112 1.02 -22.69 -26.22
N LEU A 113 1.63 -22.48 -25.05
CA LEU A 113 0.91 -22.40 -23.79
C LEU A 113 0.97 -20.97 -23.26
N GLU A 114 -0.16 -20.47 -22.80
CA GLU A 114 -0.28 -19.23 -22.06
C GLU A 114 -0.31 -19.53 -20.57
N LEU A 115 0.61 -18.94 -19.81
CA LEU A 115 0.55 -18.92 -18.35
C LEU A 115 0.03 -17.57 -17.90
N CYS A 116 -1.10 -17.58 -17.21
CA CYS A 116 -1.70 -16.41 -16.57
C CYS A 116 -1.46 -16.46 -15.07
N ILE A 117 -0.75 -15.48 -14.53
CA ILE A 117 -0.48 -15.35 -13.09
C ILE A 117 -1.31 -14.19 -12.56
N ARG A 118 -2.04 -14.40 -11.46
CA ARG A 118 -2.82 -13.37 -10.77
C ARG A 118 -2.58 -13.46 -9.27
N ILE A 119 -2.54 -12.32 -8.59
CA ILE A 119 -2.48 -12.26 -7.12
C ILE A 119 -3.80 -11.67 -6.63
N LEU A 120 -4.67 -12.52 -6.06
CA LEU A 120 -5.94 -12.12 -5.48
C LEU A 120 -5.81 -12.09 -3.97
N HIS A 121 -5.68 -10.89 -3.40
CA HIS A 121 -5.52 -10.65 -1.96
C HIS A 121 -4.34 -11.41 -1.34
N LYS A 122 -4.56 -12.66 -0.89
CA LYS A 122 -3.58 -13.52 -0.20
C LYS A 122 -3.24 -14.80 -0.97
N GLN A 123 -3.85 -15.01 -2.14
CA GLN A 123 -3.67 -16.21 -2.96
C GLN A 123 -3.07 -15.84 -4.31
N THR A 124 -2.01 -16.56 -4.68
CA THR A 124 -1.49 -16.55 -6.04
C THR A 124 -2.25 -17.61 -6.84
N GLU A 125 -2.92 -17.19 -7.90
CA GLU A 125 -3.54 -18.07 -8.87
C GLU A 125 -2.66 -18.18 -10.12
N LEU A 126 -2.57 -19.41 -10.64
CA LEU A 126 -1.89 -19.72 -11.87
C LEU A 126 -2.86 -20.50 -12.77
N ALA A 127 -3.15 -19.95 -13.95
CA ALA A 127 -3.91 -20.62 -14.99
C ALA A 127 -3.00 -20.93 -16.20
N ILE A 128 -3.22 -22.09 -16.82
CA ILE A 128 -2.49 -22.53 -18.01
C ILE A 128 -3.52 -22.75 -19.12
N ASN A 129 -3.46 -21.95 -20.17
CA ASN A 129 -4.34 -22.06 -21.32
C ASN A 129 -3.56 -22.56 -22.54
N LYS A 130 -4.25 -23.29 -23.41
CA LYS A 130 -3.77 -23.53 -24.77
C LYS A 130 -4.13 -22.31 -25.62
N ILE A 131 -3.23 -21.95 -26.53
CA ILE A 131 -3.52 -20.98 -27.57
C ILE A 131 -3.70 -21.79 -28.86
N ASP A 132 -4.92 -21.77 -29.40
CA ASP A 132 -5.28 -22.44 -30.66
C ASP A 132 -4.91 -21.57 -31.88
#